data_AF-A0A522B0E6-F1
#
_entry.id   AF-A0A522B0E6-F1
#
_cell.length_a   1.000
_cell.length_b   1.000
_cell.length_c   1.000
_cell.angle_alpha   90.00
_cell.angle_beta   90.00
_cell.angle_gamma   90.00
#
_symmetry.space_group_name_H-M   'P 1'
#
loop_
_entity.id
_entity.type
_entity.pdbx_description
1 polymer ?
#
loop_
_entity_poly.entity_id
_entity_poly.type
_entity_poly.pdbx_seq_one_letter_code
_entity_poly.pdbx_strand_id
1 'polypeptide(L)' 'MVLAYIADPLDEENSRGHFYHVCQGVMQQEEISPPPPDEPIACTACGVELEHEDFLDAQMKGSA' A
#
# COMPACT_ATOMS: atom_id res chain seq x y z
N MET A 1 -0.04 10.90 4.49
CA MET A 1 -0.65 9.62 4.12
C MET A 1 0.20 8.51 4.69
N VAL A 2 -0.39 7.36 5.01
CA VAL A 2 0.34 6.16 5.44
C VAL A 2 -0.08 5.00 4.56
N LEU A 3 0.88 4.20 4.12
CA LEU A 3 0.61 2.95 3.42
C LEU A 3 0.31 1.84 4.43
N ALA A 4 -0.85 1.21 4.28
CA ALA A 4 -1.24 0.04 5.05
C ALA A 4 -1.18 -1.18 4.13
N TYR A 5 -0.47 -2.21 4.56
CA TYR A 5 -0.47 -3.51 3.92
C TYR A 5 -1.26 -4.47 4.80
N ILE A 6 -2.27 -5.12 4.23
CA ILE A 6 -3.06 -6.16 4.89
C ILE A 6 -2.71 -7.48 4.21
N ALA A 7 -1.96 -8.34 4.90
CA ALA A 7 -1.79 -9.72 4.49
C ALA A 7 -3.14 -10.44 4.62
N ASP A 8 -3.59 -11.10 3.55
CA ASP A 8 -4.77 -11.98 3.63
C ASP A 8 -4.30 -13.39 4.04
N PRO A 9 -4.66 -13.87 5.24
CA PRO A 9 -4.16 -15.14 5.76
C PRO A 9 -4.91 -16.36 5.19
N LEU A 10 -5.93 -16.17 4.35
CA LEU A 10 -6.72 -17.25 3.75
C LEU A 10 -6.25 -17.63 2.35
N ASP A 11 -5.36 -16.85 1.74
CA ASP A 11 -4.77 -17.16 0.42
C ASP A 11 -3.42 -17.89 0.59
N GLU A 12 -3.50 -19.21 0.79
CA GLU A 12 -2.33 -20.09 0.95
C GLU A 12 -1.52 -20.29 -0.35
N GLU A 13 -2.02 -19.82 -1.50
CA GLU A 13 -1.43 -20.09 -2.82
C GLU A 13 -0.76 -18.87 -3.46
N ASN A 14 -1.18 -17.64 -3.13
CA ASN A 14 -0.52 -16.41 -3.56
C ASN A 14 -0.53 -15.38 -2.43
N SER A 15 0.43 -15.45 -1.50
CA SER A 15 0.68 -14.45 -0.43
C SER A 15 0.91 -13.03 -0.95
N ARG A 16 -0.10 -12.42 -1.55
CA ARG A 16 -0.17 -11.06 -2.03
C ARG A 16 -1.17 -10.37 -1.13
N GLY A 17 -0.68 -9.70 -0.09
CA GLY A 17 -1.53 -8.81 0.68
C GLY A 17 -2.01 -7.63 -0.15
N HIS A 18 -3.02 -6.96 0.37
CA HIS A 18 -3.66 -5.81 -0.26
C HIS A 18 -3.07 -4.52 0.31
N PHE A 19 -2.77 -3.56 -0.56
CA PHE A 19 -2.32 -2.24 -0.13
C PHE A 19 -3.47 -1.26 -0.12
N TYR A 20 -3.55 -0.50 0.96
CA TYR A 20 -4.53 0.54 1.18
C TYR A 20 -3.81 1.78 1.66
N HIS A 21 -4.29 2.94 1.24
CA HIS A 21 -3.75 4.19 1.76
C HIS A 21 -4.66 4.78 2.84
N VAL A 22 -4.04 5.30 3.89
CA VAL A 22 -4.71 6.00 4.98
C VAL A 22 -4.47 7.49 4.81
N CYS A 23 -5.53 8.24 4.50
CA CYS A 23 -5.50 9.68 4.35
C CYS A 23 -6.30 10.34 5.48
N GLN A 24 -5.72 11.34 6.16
CA GLN A 24 -6.37 12.05 7.28
C GLN A 24 -6.93 11.13 8.38
N GLY A 25 -6.29 9.99 8.62
CA GLY A 25 -6.76 9.00 9.61
C GLY A 25 -7.89 8.08 9.13
N VAL A 26 -8.31 8.20 7.87
CA VAL A 26 -9.32 7.35 7.24
C VAL A 26 -8.66 6.42 6.24
N MET A 27 -8.81 5.12 6.48
CA MET A 27 -8.42 4.08 5.54
C MET A 27 -9.32 4.16 4.31
N GLN A 28 -8.72 4.37 3.14
CA GLN A 28 -9.46 4.30 1.90
C GLN A 28 -9.76 2.84 1.57
N GLN A 29 -11.00 2.55 1.19
CA GLN A 29 -11.42 1.22 0.74
C GLN A 29 -10.90 0.91 -0.66
N GLU A 30 -10.42 1.92 -1.37
CA GLU A 30 -9.78 1.75 -2.67
C GLU A 30 -8.41 1.09 -2.48
N GLU A 31 -8.31 -0.15 -2.94
CA GLU A 31 -7.05 -0.85 -3.05
C GLU A 31 -6.16 -0.11 -4.05
N ILE A 32 -4.91 0.09 -3.66
CA ILE A 32 -3.89 0.67 -4.52
C ILE A 32 -2.88 -0.41 -4.86
N SER A 33 -2.43 -0.42 -6.11
CA SER A 33 -1.34 -1.29 -6.54
C SER A 33 -0.01 -0.54 -6.47
N PRO A 34 1.11 -1.21 -6.16
CA PRO A 34 2.42 -0.60 -6.24
C PRO A 34 2.66 -0.09 -7.67
N PRO A 35 3.01 1.21 -7.84
CA PRO A 35 3.26 1.75 -9.16
C PRO A 35 4.62 1.27 -9.70
N PRO A 36 4.96 1.52 -10.97
CA PRO A 36 6.32 1.31 -11.45
C PRO A 36 7.32 2.22 -10.72
N PRO A 37 8.62 1.84 -10.65
CA PRO A 37 9.63 2.57 -9.87
C PRO A 37 9.88 4.01 -10.32
N ASP A 38 9.47 4.39 -11.53
CA ASP A 38 9.61 5.75 -12.07
C ASP A 38 8.36 6.63 -11.88
N GLU A 39 7.27 6.11 -11.31
CA GLU A 39 6.00 6.84 -11.19
C GLU A 39 5.42 6.76 -9.77
N PRO A 40 5.62 7.77 -8.90
CA PRO A 40 5.02 7.76 -7.57
C PRO A 40 3.51 8.02 -7.61
N ILE A 41 2.77 7.43 -6.67
CA ILE A 41 1.33 7.67 -6.52
C ILE A 41 1.11 8.83 -5.55
N ALA A 42 0.63 9.96 -6.08
CA ALA A 42 0.24 11.10 -5.27
C ALA A 42 -1.21 10.97 -4.78
N CYS A 43 -1.42 11.13 -3.48
CA CYS A 43 -2.77 11.24 -2.92
C CYS A 43 -3.39 12.58 -3.29
N THR A 44 -4.49 12.57 -4.01
CA THR A 44 -5.23 13.79 -4.40
C THR A 44 -5.79 14.57 -3.21
N ALA A 45 -5.96 13.93 -2.04
CA ALA A 45 -6.54 14.55 -0.85
C ALA A 45 -5.52 15.24 0.07
N CYS A 46 -4.32 14.68 0.23
CA CYS A 46 -3.29 15.26 1.12
C CYS A 46 -1.97 15.62 0.42
N GLY A 47 -1.82 15.29 -0.86
CA GLY A 47 -0.64 15.61 -1.66
C GLY A 47 0.61 14.81 -1.32
N VAL A 48 0.52 13.81 -0.44
CA VAL A 48 1.65 12.92 -0.13
C VAL A 48 1.84 11.94 -1.27
N GLU A 49 3.09 11.71 -1.65
CA GLU A 49 3.49 10.76 -2.69
C GLU A 49 3.90 9.45 -2.04
N LEU A 50 3.46 8.33 -2.62
CA LEU A 50 3.92 6.98 -2.28
C LEU A 50 4.84 6.51 -3.40
N GLU A 51 6.06 6.21 -3.05
CA GLU A 51 7.04 5.68 -3.97
C GLU A 51 6.95 4.15 -4.01
N HIS A 52 7.45 3.52 -5.06
CA HIS A 52 7.50 2.06 -5.15
C HIS A 52 8.18 1.43 -3.93
N GLU A 53 9.19 2.11 -3.37
CA GLU A 53 9.94 1.66 -2.20
C GLU A 53 9.08 1.57 -0.93
N ASP A 54 8.09 2.46 -0.76
CA ASP A 54 7.13 2.39 0.37
C ASP A 54 6.32 1.08 0.34
N PHE A 55 5.92 0.63 -0.85
CA PHE A 55 5.17 -0.62 -1.01
C PHE A 55 6.03 -1.84 -0.72
N LEU A 56 7.30 -1.81 -1.13
CA LEU A 56 8.24 -2.89 -0.80
C LEU A 56 8.49 -2.97 0.71
N ASP A 57 8.69 -1.84 1.38
CA ASP A 57 8.90 -1.80 2.84
C ASP A 57 7.65 -2.27 3.60
N ALA A 58 6.46 -1.82 3.19
CA ALA A 58 5.19 -2.24 3.79
C ALA A 58 4.91 -3.74 3.59
N GLN A 59 5.19 -4.28 2.40
CA GLN A 59 5.08 -5.71 2.12
C GLN A 59 6.06 -6.52 2.96
N MET A 60 7.35 -6.11 3.00
CA MET A 60 8.36 -6.80 3.82
C MET A 60 7.96 -6.82 5.30
N LYS A 61 7.48 -5.70 5.83
CA LYS A 61 7.02 -5.58 7.23
C LYS A 61 5.78 -6.41 7.52
N GLY A 62 4.84 -6.53 6.58
CA GLY A 62 3.63 -7.33 6.76
C GLY A 62 3.79 -8.81 6.42
N SER A 63 4.92 -9.21 5.83
CA SER A 63 5.28 -10.61 5.53
C SER A 63 6.11 -11.30 6.62
N ALA A 64 6.53 -10.56 7.64
CA ALA A 64 7.32 -11.04 8.78
C ALA A 64 6.44 -11.43 9.98
#